data_AF-A0A0T7A861-F1
#
_entry.id   AF-A0A0T7A861-F1
#
_cell.length_a   1.000
_cell.length_b   1.000
_cell.length_c   1.000
_cell.angle_alpha   90.00
_cell.angle_beta   90.00
_cell.angle_gamma   90.00
#
_symmetry.space_group_name_H-M   'P 1'
#
loop_
_entity.id
_entity.type
_entity.pdbx_description
1 polymer ?
#
loop_
_entity_poly.entity_id
_entity_poly.type
_entity_poly.pdbx_seq_one_letter_code
_entity_poly.pdbx_strand_id
1 'polypeptide(L)'
;MTEIRFAPPFEGQQFTSHQQWVNKASSWLTCHPEYRNTEHGEAKGWRGHHFTAMCFDSKGRRVRNGGDFRRAEEEGAFPVWWIWPDQIPELVARGQAVPA
;
A
#
# COMPACT_ATOMS: atom_id res chain seq x y z
N MET A 1 -11.03 23.56 7.60
CA MET A 1 -9.78 23.08 6.97
C MET A 1 -10.18 22.09 5.89
N THR A 2 -9.72 22.27 4.66
CA THR A 2 -9.98 21.34 3.56
C THR A 2 -9.25 20.03 3.86
N GLU A 3 -9.96 18.91 3.91
CA GLU A 3 -9.35 17.61 4.15
C GLU A 3 -8.49 17.22 2.93
N ILE A 4 -7.18 17.05 3.13
CA ILE A 4 -6.27 16.64 2.06
C ILE A 4 -6.55 15.17 1.71
N ARG A 5 -6.78 14.90 0.43
CA ARG A 5 -6.96 13.55 -0.10
C ARG A 5 -5.90 13.24 -1.15
N PHE A 6 -5.28 12.07 -1.03
CA PHE A 6 -4.27 11.57 -1.95
C PHE A 6 -4.89 10.58 -2.92
N ALA A 7 -4.65 10.80 -4.21
CA ALA A 7 -5.01 9.87 -5.26
C ALA A 7 -3.99 8.70 -5.33
N PRO A 8 -4.39 7.52 -5.83
CA PRO A 8 -3.46 6.44 -6.14
C PRO A 8 -2.36 6.91 -7.10
N PRO A 9 -1.08 6.66 -6.80
CA PRO A 9 0.02 7.13 -7.64
C PRO A 9 0.25 6.29 -8.91
N PHE A 10 -0.33 5.08 -8.96
CA PHE A 10 -0.22 4.13 -10.07
C PHE A 10 -1.60 3.61 -10.45
N GLU A 11 -1.85 3.52 -11.76
CA GLU A 11 -3.12 3.01 -12.29
C GLU A 11 -3.32 1.53 -11.92
N GLY A 12 -4.56 1.15 -11.57
CA GLY A 12 -4.91 -0.22 -11.22
C GLY A 12 -4.40 -0.73 -9.86
N GLN A 13 -3.53 0.01 -9.16
CA GLN A 13 -3.01 -0.38 -7.85
C GLN A 13 -3.85 0.16 -6.68
N GLN A 14 -5.13 -0.20 -6.66
CA GLN A 14 -6.05 0.22 -5.61
C GLN A 14 -7.18 -0.77 -5.32
N PHE A 15 -7.67 -0.73 -4.08
CA PHE A 15 -8.96 -1.26 -3.67
C PHE A 15 -9.95 -0.11 -3.54
N THR A 16 -11.14 -0.26 -4.12
CA THR A 16 -12.22 0.72 -4.05
C THR A 16 -13.19 0.45 -2.90
N SER A 17 -13.13 -0.73 -2.27
CA SER A 17 -13.92 -1.07 -1.09
C SER A 17 -13.21 -2.12 -0.21
N HIS A 18 -13.64 -2.23 1.04
CA HIS A 18 -13.13 -3.25 1.96
C HIS A 18 -13.50 -4.67 1.48
N GLN A 19 -14.69 -4.87 0.91
CA GLN A 19 -15.07 -6.15 0.32
C GLN A 19 -14.16 -6.58 -0.84
N GLN A 20 -13.73 -5.63 -1.68
CA GLN A 20 -12.77 -5.93 -2.74
C GLN A 20 -11.43 -6.37 -2.17
N TRP A 21 -10.97 -5.70 -1.11
CA TRP A 21 -9.78 -6.12 -0.38
C TRP A 21 -9.92 -7.54 0.17
N VAL A 22 -11.01 -7.85 0.90
CA VAL A 22 -11.28 -9.22 1.41
C VAL A 22 -11.18 -10.26 0.29
N ASN A 23 -11.71 -9.93 -0.90
CA ASN A 23 -11.78 -10.87 -2.01
C ASN A 23 -10.49 -11.00 -2.83
N LYS A 24 -9.63 -9.97 -2.85
CA LYS A 24 -8.51 -9.86 -3.82
C LYS A 24 -7.14 -9.62 -3.20
N ALA A 25 -7.05 -9.26 -1.91
CA ALA A 25 -5.79 -8.87 -1.27
C ALA A 25 -4.68 -9.90 -1.46
N SER A 26 -4.98 -11.18 -1.19
CA SER A 26 -3.99 -12.25 -1.31
C SER A 26 -3.42 -12.38 -2.71
N SER A 27 -4.21 -12.17 -3.78
CA SER A 27 -3.69 -12.28 -5.14
C SER A 27 -3.02 -10.99 -5.61
N TRP A 28 -3.58 -9.82 -5.29
CA TRP A 28 -3.06 -8.54 -5.78
C TRP A 28 -1.82 -8.06 -5.01
N LEU A 29 -1.74 -8.33 -3.71
CA LEU A 29 -0.62 -7.90 -2.85
C LEU A 29 0.53 -8.92 -2.79
N THR A 30 0.44 -10.00 -3.57
CA THR A 30 1.51 -11.01 -3.68
C THR A 30 1.91 -11.33 -5.13
N CYS A 31 1.33 -10.65 -6.13
CA CYS A 31 1.59 -10.95 -7.54
C CYS A 31 2.93 -10.40 -8.08
N HIS A 32 3.63 -9.56 -7.31
CA HIS A 32 4.91 -9.00 -7.76
C HIS A 32 5.97 -10.10 -7.91
N PRO A 33 6.77 -10.14 -8.99
CA PRO A 33 7.81 -11.15 -9.18
C PRO A 33 8.82 -11.23 -8.03
N GLU A 34 9.12 -10.10 -7.40
CA GLU A 34 10.04 -10.01 -6.25
C GLU A 34 9.36 -10.19 -4.89
N TYR A 35 8.05 -10.50 -4.84
CA TYR A 35 7.32 -10.63 -3.58
C TYR A 35 8.03 -11.61 -2.63
N ARG A 36 8.38 -11.11 -1.45
CA ARG A 36 9.07 -11.87 -0.40
C ARG A 36 8.70 -11.33 0.98
N ASN A 37 7.77 -12.01 1.65
CA ASN A 37 7.43 -11.70 3.03
C ASN A 37 8.37 -12.41 4.00
N THR A 38 9.22 -11.64 4.69
CA THR A 38 10.17 -12.14 5.70
C THR A 38 9.79 -11.75 7.14
N GLU A 39 8.68 -11.04 7.37
CA GLU A 39 8.27 -10.54 8.70
C GLU A 39 7.78 -11.64 9.65
N HIS A 40 7.35 -12.79 9.12
CA HIS A 40 6.72 -13.85 9.93
C HIS A 40 7.52 -15.16 9.90
N GLY A 41 7.98 -15.61 11.08
CA GLY A 41 8.33 -17.00 11.33
C GLY A 41 9.14 -17.20 12.61
N GLU A 42 9.23 -18.45 13.03
CA GLU A 42 9.77 -18.86 14.34
C GLU A 42 11.31 -18.85 14.40
N ALA A 43 11.97 -18.78 13.23
CA ALA A 43 13.42 -18.84 13.13
C ALA A 43 14.08 -17.49 13.42
N LYS A 44 15.05 -17.49 14.33
CA LYS A 44 15.92 -16.34 14.62
C LYS A 44 16.94 -16.14 13.47
N GLY A 45 17.23 -14.89 13.11
CA GLY A 45 18.26 -14.52 12.13
C GLY A 45 17.74 -13.78 10.89
N TRP A 46 18.64 -13.34 10.01
CA TRP A 46 18.29 -12.70 8.74
C TRP A 46 17.65 -13.70 7.77
N ARG A 47 16.51 -13.34 7.17
CA ARG A 47 15.69 -14.25 6.32
C ARG A 47 15.62 -13.80 4.86
N GLY A 48 16.48 -12.88 4.47
CA GLY A 48 16.42 -12.21 3.18
C GLY A 48 15.88 -10.79 3.26
N HIS A 49 15.93 -10.10 2.12
CA HIS A 49 15.27 -8.81 1.93
C HIS A 49 13.75 -8.97 2.04
N HIS A 50 13.10 -8.00 2.71
CA HIS A 50 11.64 -7.93 2.80
C HIS A 50 11.08 -7.13 1.62
N PHE A 51 10.24 -7.75 0.80
CA PHE A 51 9.64 -7.09 -0.35
C PHE A 51 8.13 -7.40 -0.37
N THR A 52 7.33 -6.49 0.18
CA THR A 52 5.87 -6.65 0.23
C THR A 52 5.18 -5.34 -0.17
N ALA A 53 3.93 -5.47 -0.60
CA ALA A 53 3.12 -4.31 -0.97
C ALA A 53 2.87 -3.40 0.23
N MET A 54 2.92 -2.10 -0.04
CA MET A 54 2.72 -1.07 0.95
C MET A 54 1.40 -0.34 0.71
N CYS A 55 0.38 -0.63 1.53
CA CYS A 55 -0.95 0.00 1.43
C CYS A 55 -1.09 1.33 2.21
N PHE A 56 -1.86 2.26 1.64
CA PHE A 56 -2.21 3.58 2.18
C PHE A 56 -3.65 3.96 1.82
N ASP A 57 -4.36 4.65 2.71
CA ASP A 57 -5.69 5.17 2.44
C ASP A 57 -5.67 6.54 1.74
N SER A 58 -6.83 7.05 1.32
CA SER A 58 -6.92 8.36 0.66
C SER A 58 -6.58 9.54 1.58
N LYS A 59 -6.42 9.33 2.88
CA LYS A 59 -5.90 10.35 3.82
C LYS A 59 -4.37 10.24 4.00
N GLY A 60 -3.71 9.34 3.28
CA GLY A 60 -2.26 9.11 3.33
C GLY A 60 -1.80 8.26 4.51
N ARG A 61 -2.73 7.63 5.25
CA ARG A 61 -2.38 6.83 6.43
C ARG A 61 -1.99 5.43 6.02
N ARG A 62 -1.03 4.86 6.73
CA ARG A 62 -0.61 3.47 6.54
C ARG A 62 -1.76 2.50 6.86
N VAL A 63 -1.97 1.51 5.99
CA VAL A 63 -2.95 0.44 6.18
C VAL A 63 -2.21 -0.89 6.23
N ARG A 64 -2.23 -1.59 7.37
CA ARG A 64 -1.40 -2.78 7.60
C ARG A 64 -2.17 -4.09 7.60
N ASN A 65 -3.43 -4.06 8.03
CA ASN A 65 -4.23 -5.26 8.24
C ASN A 65 -5.72 -4.98 8.02
N GLY A 66 -6.56 -6.01 8.12
CA GLY A 66 -8.01 -5.88 7.94
C GLY A 66 -8.68 -4.88 8.89
N GLY A 67 -8.13 -4.66 10.09
CA GLY A 67 -8.63 -3.64 11.01
C GLY A 67 -8.44 -2.22 10.46
N ASP A 68 -7.28 -1.93 9.86
CA ASP A 68 -7.04 -0.65 9.18
C ASP A 68 -7.92 -0.48 7.94
N PHE A 69 -8.15 -1.55 7.17
CA PHE A 69 -9.06 -1.50 6.01
C PHE A 69 -10.50 -1.21 6.45
N ARG A 70 -10.97 -1.80 7.54
CA ARG A 70 -12.28 -1.48 8.13
C ARG A 70 -12.35 -0.03 8.59
N ARG A 71 -11.32 0.46 9.29
CA ARG A 71 -11.23 1.88 9.70
C ARG A 71 -11.29 2.81 8.49
N ALA A 72 -10.64 2.46 7.39
CA ALA A 72 -10.71 3.25 6.16
C ALA A 72 -12.12 3.26 5.55
N GLU A 73 -12.89 2.18 5.68
CA GLU A 73 -14.28 2.11 5.21
C GLU A 73 -15.20 2.99 6.07
N GLU A 74 -15.14 2.82 7.38
CA GLU A 74 -15.95 3.55 8.36
C GLU A 74 -15.72 5.07 8.28
N GLU A 75 -14.49 5.49 7.99
CA GLU A 75 -14.14 6.90 7.85
C GLU A 75 -14.27 7.47 6.43
N GLY A 76 -14.76 6.69 5.46
CA GLY A 76 -14.85 7.12 4.05
C GLY A 76 -13.48 7.49 3.46
N ALA A 77 -12.44 6.73 3.79
CA ALA A 77 -11.04 6.91 3.40
C ALA A 77 -10.59 6.03 2.22
N PHE A 78 -11.53 5.38 1.53
CA PHE A 78 -11.23 4.72 0.25
C PHE A 78 -10.97 5.78 -0.86
N PRO A 79 -10.27 5.41 -1.95
CA PRO A 79 -9.63 4.12 -2.20
C PRO A 79 -8.43 3.88 -1.28
N VAL A 80 -8.13 2.61 -1.01
CA VAL A 80 -6.86 2.19 -0.42
C VAL A 80 -5.96 1.71 -1.54
N TRP A 81 -4.83 2.37 -1.75
CA TRP A 81 -3.87 2.06 -2.80
C TRP A 81 -2.62 1.44 -2.23
N TRP A 82 -1.82 0.78 -3.07
CA TRP A 82 -0.53 0.24 -2.65
C TRP A 82 0.59 0.59 -3.62
N ILE A 83 1.81 0.55 -3.09
CA ILE A 83 3.04 0.67 -3.86
C ILE A 83 3.95 -0.52 -3.53
N TRP A 84 4.81 -0.88 -4.46
CA TRP A 84 5.90 -1.82 -4.24
C TRP A 84 7.18 -1.05 -3.86
N PRO A 85 8.15 -1.67 -3.15
CA PRO A 85 9.40 -1.00 -2.76
C PRO A 85 10.20 -0.40 -3.93
N ASP A 86 10.22 -1.09 -5.08
CA ASP A 86 10.89 -0.64 -6.31
C ASP A 86 10.22 0.56 -6.98
N GLN A 87 8.97 0.88 -6.61
CA GLN A 87 8.25 2.06 -7.09
C GLN A 87 8.57 3.34 -6.30
N ILE A 88 9.21 3.22 -5.13
CA ILE A 88 9.55 4.39 -4.29
C ILE A 88 10.47 5.39 -5.01
N PRO A 89 11.56 4.99 -5.70
CA PRO A 89 12.45 5.94 -6.36
C PRO A 89 11.73 6.85 -7.36
N GLU A 90 10.77 6.32 -8.11
CA GLU A 90 9.96 7.11 -9.04
C GLU A 90 9.11 8.17 -8.31
N LEU A 91 8.49 7.80 -7.19
CA LEU A 91 7.69 8.72 -6.38
C LEU A 91 8.54 9.83 -5.75
N VAL A 92 9.72 9.48 -5.26
CA VAL A 92 10.68 10.45 -4.71
C VAL A 92 11.13 11.43 -5.80
N ALA A 93 11.47 10.93 -7.00
CA ALA A 93 11.85 11.77 -8.12
C ALA A 93 10.74 12.75 -8.53
N ARG A 94 9.47 12.28 -8.58
CA ARG A 94 8.30 13.14 -8.84
C ARG A 94 8.12 14.23 -7.78
N GLY A 95 8.35 13.91 -6.50
CA GLY A 95 8.23 14.87 -5.40
C GLY A 95 9.39 15.86 -5.27
N GLN A 96 10.58 15.50 -5.80
CA GLN A 96 11.77 16.34 -5.83
C GLN A 96 11.86 17.24 -7.07
N ALA A 97 11.03 17.01 -8.09
CA ALA A 97 10.91 17.88 -9.24
C ALA A 97 10.25 19.22 -8.83
N VAL A 98 11.04 20.09 -8.22
CA VAL A 98 10.72 21.50 -8.01
C VAL A 98 10.86 22.18 -9.37
N PRO A 99 9.86 22.96 -9.86
CA PRO A 99 10.04 23.73 -11.08
C PRO A 99 11.17 24.75 -10.88
N ALA A 100 12.02 24.88 -11.89
CA ALA A 100 12.95 26.00 -12.01
C ALA A 100 12.19 27.31 -12.21
#